data_AF-A0A1L6R7X1-F1
#
_entry.id   AF-A0A1L6R7X1-F1
#
_cell.length_a   1.000
_cell.length_b   1.000
_cell.length_c   1.000
_cell.angle_alpha   90.00
_cell.angle_beta   90.00
_cell.angle_gamma   90.00
#
_symmetry.space_group_name_H-M   'P 1'
#
loop_
_entity.id
_entity.type
_entity.pdbx_description
1 polymer ?
#
loop_
_entity_poly.entity_id
_entity_poly.type
_entity_poly.pdbx_seq_one_letter_code
_entity_poly.pdbx_strand_id
1 'polypeptide(L)'
;MMDRISTKQALLDLLFVDVHLPKVAKDYQEFKPIIDFITEGNFLNEKEDKPYPLVKDVAEHTGIRYDKVRKQILKLYEIMFPYMDHRYLKFTDHPPKIRTVS
;
A
#
# COMPACT_ATOMS: atom_id res chain seq x y z
N MET A 1 3.39 14.66 16.08
CA MET A 1 3.34 14.94 14.64
C MET A 1 3.63 13.63 13.95
N MET A 2 2.61 12.93 13.44
CA MET A 2 2.83 11.71 12.66
C MET A 2 3.59 12.09 11.39
N ASP A 3 4.75 11.48 11.18
CA ASP A 3 5.51 11.56 9.93
C ASP A 3 4.56 11.26 8.77
N ARG A 4 4.19 12.30 8.01
CA ARG A 4 3.34 12.14 6.82
C ARG A 4 4.12 11.30 5.83
N ILE A 5 3.72 10.03 5.68
CA ILE A 5 4.27 9.14 4.68
C ILE A 5 4.35 9.85 3.33
N SER A 6 5.52 9.82 2.72
CA SER A 6 5.73 10.40 1.39
C SER A 6 4.91 9.60 0.38
N THR A 7 4.29 10.29 -0.59
CA THR A 7 3.50 9.63 -1.65
C THR A 7 4.32 8.59 -2.42
N LYS A 8 5.64 8.79 -2.54
CA LYS A 8 6.54 7.79 -3.14
C LYS A 8 6.59 6.50 -2.32
N GLN A 9 6.72 6.63 -1.00
CA GLN A 9 6.75 5.48 -0.09
C GLN A 9 5.39 4.76 -0.10
N ALA A 10 4.29 5.51 -0.04
CA ALA A 10 2.95 4.94 -0.15
C ALA A 10 2.76 4.16 -1.46
N LEU A 11 3.24 4.67 -2.59
CA LEU A 11 3.18 3.97 -3.87
C LEU A 11 4.00 2.68 -3.86
N LEU A 12 5.23 2.72 -3.34
CA LEU A 12 6.08 1.53 -3.19
C LEU A 12 5.43 0.48 -2.30
N ASP A 13 4.94 0.87 -1.14
CA ASP A 13 4.25 -0.04 -0.23
C ASP A 13 3.02 -0.67 -0.90
N LEU A 14 2.24 0.12 -1.66
CA LEU A 14 1.09 -0.36 -2.43
C LEU A 14 1.47 -1.37 -3.52
N LEU A 15 2.65 -1.21 -4.15
CA LEU A 15 3.19 -2.19 -5.10
C LEU A 15 3.43 -3.55 -4.45
N PHE A 16 3.95 -3.57 -3.21
CA PHE A 16 4.20 -4.82 -2.48
C PHE A 16 2.93 -5.51 -1.96
N VAL A 17 1.80 -4.81 -1.92
CA VAL A 17 0.50 -5.37 -1.52
C VAL A 17 -0.50 -5.43 -2.68
N ASP A 18 0.01 -5.47 -3.91
CA ASP A 18 -0.76 -5.54 -5.16
C ASP A 18 -1.85 -6.63 -5.14
N VAL A 19 -1.58 -7.80 -4.54
CA VAL A 19 -2.53 -8.92 -4.39
C VAL A 19 -3.82 -8.53 -3.66
N HIS A 20 -3.75 -7.54 -2.77
CA HIS A 20 -4.87 -7.08 -1.96
C HIS A 20 -5.64 -5.91 -2.59
N LEU A 21 -5.02 -5.18 -3.52
CA LEU A 21 -5.61 -4.00 -4.15
C LEU A 21 -6.91 -4.29 -4.95
N PRO A 22 -7.03 -5.39 -5.72
CA PRO A 22 -8.27 -5.71 -6.44
C PRO A 22 -9.49 -5.88 -5.53
N LYS A 23 -9.30 -6.25 -4.26
CA LYS A 23 -10.41 -6.33 -3.29
C LYS A 23 -10.91 -4.94 -2.93
N VAL A 24 -10.01 -3.99 -2.70
CA VAL A 24 -10.36 -2.60 -2.39
C VAL A 24 -10.96 -1.89 -3.59
N ALA A 25 -10.54 -2.23 -4.82
CA ALA A 25 -11.13 -1.69 -6.05
C ALA A 25 -12.64 -1.98 -6.19
N LYS A 26 -13.14 -3.09 -5.59
CA LYS A 26 -14.57 -3.44 -5.62
C LYS A 26 -15.42 -2.49 -4.79
N ASP A 27 -14.90 -2.07 -3.64
CA ASP A 27 -15.58 -1.16 -2.73
C ASP A 27 -15.36 0.32 -3.11
N TYR A 28 -14.24 0.62 -3.77
CA TYR A 28 -13.83 1.98 -4.11
C TYR A 28 -13.38 2.10 -5.57
N GLN A 29 -14.36 2.22 -6.47
CA GLN A 29 -14.13 2.37 -7.92
C GLN A 29 -13.29 3.61 -8.28
N GLU A 30 -13.26 4.64 -7.43
CA GLU A 30 -12.45 5.85 -7.66
C GLU A 30 -10.94 5.59 -7.73
N PHE A 31 -10.46 4.50 -7.11
CA PHE A 31 -9.05 4.11 -7.11
C PHE A 31 -8.72 3.07 -8.17
N LYS A 32 -9.74 2.55 -8.87
CA LYS A 32 -9.57 1.51 -9.88
C LYS A 32 -8.46 1.84 -10.92
N PRO A 33 -8.36 3.06 -11.47
CA PRO A 33 -7.29 3.37 -12.45
C PRO A 33 -5.87 3.25 -11.87
N ILE A 34 -5.70 3.57 -10.59
CA ILE A 34 -4.41 3.47 -9.89
C ILE A 34 -4.11 2.01 -9.55
N ILE A 35 -5.12 1.26 -9.13
CA ILE A 35 -4.99 -0.15 -8.80
C ILE A 35 -4.65 -0.95 -10.06
N ASP A 36 -5.39 -0.73 -11.16
CA ASP A 36 -5.16 -1.37 -12.45
C ASP A 36 -3.71 -1.11 -12.91
N PHE A 37 -3.23 0.15 -12.83
CA PHE A 37 -1.83 0.48 -13.14
C PHE A 37 -0.81 -0.33 -12.31
N ILE A 38 -1.02 -0.44 -10.99
CA ILE A 38 -0.12 -1.18 -10.11
C ILE A 38 -0.14 -2.67 -10.43
N THR A 39 -1.33 -3.25 -10.63
CA THR A 39 -1.50 -4.69 -10.88
C THR A 39 -1.08 -5.12 -12.28
N GLU A 40 -1.24 -4.26 -13.28
CA GLU A 40 -0.89 -4.57 -14.69
C GLU A 40 0.58 -4.31 -15.00
N GLY A 41 1.21 -3.36 -14.30
CA GLY A 41 2.56 -2.92 -14.61
C GLY A 41 3.68 -3.92 -14.26
N ASN A 42 3.39 -4.93 -13.44
CA ASN A 42 4.31 -6.03 -13.07
C ASN A 42 5.71 -5.54 -12.63
N PHE A 43 5.75 -4.42 -11.90
CA PHE A 43 6.99 -3.70 -11.56
C PHE A 43 7.90 -4.46 -10.58
N LEU A 44 7.41 -5.52 -9.94
CA LEU A 44 8.17 -6.35 -9.00
C LEU A 44 8.81 -7.58 -9.67
N ASN A 45 8.66 -7.75 -10.97
CA ASN A 45 9.20 -8.89 -11.69
C ASN A 45 10.70 -8.74 -11.91
N GLU A 46 11.53 -9.47 -11.16
CA GLU A 46 13.00 -9.44 -11.26
C GLU A 46 13.55 -9.81 -12.65
N LYS A 47 12.73 -10.42 -13.52
CA LYS A 47 13.11 -10.74 -14.91
C LYS A 47 12.95 -9.58 -15.87
N GLU A 48 12.11 -8.62 -15.53
CA GLU A 48 11.93 -7.39 -16.28
C GLU A 48 12.67 -6.30 -15.51
N ASP A 49 13.79 -5.82 -16.05
CA ASP A 49 14.59 -4.71 -15.48
C ASP A 49 13.82 -3.37 -15.61
N LYS A 50 12.63 -3.33 -15.01
CA LYS A 50 11.70 -2.21 -15.05
C LYS A 50 11.94 -1.33 -13.82
N PRO A 51 12.13 -0.02 -14.00
CA PRO A 51 12.24 0.89 -12.88
C PRO A 51 10.92 0.97 -12.11
N TYR A 52 11.01 1.22 -10.80
CA TYR A 52 9.84 1.49 -9.98
C TYR A 52 9.06 2.69 -10.51
N PRO A 53 7.73 2.62 -10.58
CA PRO A 53 6.93 3.69 -11.15
C PRO A 53 6.94 4.92 -10.26
N LEU A 54 6.91 6.08 -10.89
CA LEU A 54 6.75 7.37 -10.25
C LEU A 54 5.28 7.78 -10.25
N VAL A 55 4.93 8.69 -9.34
CA VAL A 55 3.59 9.31 -9.29
C VAL A 55 3.24 10.02 -10.62
N LYS A 56 4.26 10.45 -11.38
CA LYS A 56 4.08 11.03 -12.71
C LYS A 56 3.60 9.98 -13.71
N ASP A 57 4.21 8.80 -13.70
CA ASP A 57 3.86 7.70 -14.62
C ASP A 57 2.42 7.24 -14.37
N VAL A 58 2.00 7.17 -13.09
CA VAL A 58 0.60 6.90 -12.72
C VAL A 58 -0.33 7.98 -13.29
N ALA A 59 0.04 9.25 -13.19
CA ALA A 59 -0.77 10.37 -13.71
C ALA A 59 -0.88 10.37 -15.23
N GLU A 60 0.21 10.06 -15.93
CA GLU A 60 0.23 9.94 -17.39
C GLU A 60 -0.60 8.73 -17.86
N HIS A 61 -0.49 7.59 -17.19
CA HIS A 61 -1.23 6.38 -17.53
C HIS A 61 -2.74 6.51 -17.26
N THR A 62 -3.10 7.11 -16.13
CA THR A 62 -4.51 7.24 -15.72
C THR A 62 -5.22 8.45 -16.34
N GLY A 63 -4.48 9.40 -16.93
CA GLY A 63 -5.01 10.68 -17.41
C GLY A 63 -5.50 11.60 -16.28
N ILE A 64 -5.21 11.25 -15.02
CA ILE A 64 -5.63 12.01 -13.84
C ILE A 64 -4.56 13.06 -13.52
N ARG A 65 -5.00 14.26 -13.13
CA ARG A 65 -4.09 15.34 -12.71
C ARG A 65 -3.19 14.89 -11.56
N TYR A 66 -1.90 15.18 -11.65
CA TYR A 66 -0.88 14.80 -10.67
C TYR A 66 -1.28 15.03 -9.21
N ASP A 67 -1.83 16.21 -8.88
CA ASP A 67 -2.32 16.53 -7.53
C ASP A 67 -3.42 15.59 -7.03
N LYS A 68 -4.33 15.18 -7.93
CA LYS A 68 -5.40 14.23 -7.60
C LYS A 68 -4.83 12.82 -7.39
N VAL A 69 -3.93 12.38 -8.26
CA VAL A 69 -3.25 11.07 -8.11
C VAL A 69 -2.52 11.01 -6.77
N ARG A 70 -1.79 12.06 -6.43
CA ARG A 70 -1.07 12.14 -5.15
C ARG A 70 -2.01 11.95 -3.95
N LYS A 71 -3.17 12.61 -3.95
CA LYS A 71 -4.17 12.48 -2.90
C LYS A 71 -4.82 11.10 -2.89
N GLN A 72 -5.12 10.54 -4.07
CA GLN A 72 -5.72 9.22 -4.19
C GLN A 72 -4.79 8.11 -3.71
N ILE A 73 -3.50 8.17 -4.03
CA ILE A 73 -2.49 7.21 -3.53
C ILE A 73 -2.43 7.25 -2.01
N LEU A 74 -2.39 8.44 -1.41
CA LEU A 74 -2.36 8.57 0.06
C LEU A 74 -3.64 8.05 0.71
N LYS A 75 -4.81 8.36 0.14
CA LYS A 75 -6.09 7.87 0.64
C LYS A 75 -6.22 6.34 0.50
N LEU A 76 -5.76 5.79 -0.62
CA LEU A 76 -5.71 4.35 -0.84
C LEU A 76 -4.76 3.67 0.16
N TYR A 77 -3.62 4.30 0.44
CA TYR A 77 -2.68 3.83 1.46
C TYR A 77 -3.32 3.81 2.86
N GLU A 78 -4.03 4.87 3.26
CA GLU A 78 -4.75 4.90 4.54
C GLU A 78 -5.83 3.81 4.63
N ILE A 79 -6.55 3.56 3.54
CA ILE A 79 -7.57 2.49 3.46
C ILE A 79 -6.93 1.09 3.58
N MET A 80 -5.77 0.89 2.97
CA MET A 80 -5.03 -0.37 3.00
C MET A 80 -4.34 -0.61 4.34
N PHE A 81 -3.92 0.47 5.02
CA PHE A 81 -3.16 0.43 6.26
C PHE A 81 -3.84 1.21 7.41
N PRO A 82 -5.09 0.88 7.78
CA PRO A 82 -5.87 1.65 8.75
C PRO A 82 -5.33 1.59 10.19
N TYR A 83 -4.39 0.69 10.48
CA TYR A 83 -3.87 0.42 11.83
C TYR A 83 -2.37 0.74 12.01
N MET A 84 -1.73 1.43 11.06
CA MET A 84 -0.30 1.79 11.17
C MET A 84 0.01 2.70 12.36
N ASP A 85 -0.99 3.40 12.92
CA ASP A 85 -0.76 4.38 13.99
C ASP A 85 -0.52 3.77 15.39
N HIS A 86 -0.92 2.51 15.66
CA HIS A 86 -1.02 2.01 17.06
C HIS A 86 -0.57 0.56 17.31
N ARG A 87 0.35 -0.01 16.53
CA ARG A 87 0.90 -1.36 16.82
C ARG A 87 2.38 -1.34 17.14
N TYR A 88 2.70 -0.91 18.36
CA TYR A 88 3.91 -1.39 19.01
C TYR A 88 3.71 -2.87 19.34
N LEU A 89 4.63 -3.73 18.93
CA LEU A 89 4.69 -5.09 19.42
C LEU A 89 5.00 -5.02 20.93
N LYS A 90 3.99 -5.16 21.77
CA LYS A 90 4.20 -5.24 23.22
C LYS A 90 4.65 -6.66 23.54
N PHE A 91 5.96 -6.85 23.67
CA PHE A 91 6.48 -8.03 24.32
C PHE A 91 6.06 -7.96 25.79
N THR A 92 5.14 -8.83 26.20
CA THR A 92 4.86 -9.02 27.62
C THR A 92 6.01 -9.81 28.23
N ASP A 93 6.71 -9.26 29.22
CA ASP A 93 7.78 -9.90 30.01
C ASP A 93 7.30 -11.11 30.85
N HIS A 94 6.20 -11.76 30.47
CA HIS A 94 5.67 -12.92 31.16
C HIS A 94 5.82 -14.14 30.27
N PRO A 95 6.71 -15.09 30.62
CA PRO A 95 6.77 -16.36 29.91
C PRO A 95 5.41 -17.06 30.04
N PRO A 96 4.94 -17.75 28.98
CA PRO A 96 3.69 -18.48 29.04
C PRO A 96 3.77 -19.51 30.16
N LYS A 97 2.84 -19.47 31.11
CA LYS A 97 2.69 -20.52 32.13
C LYS A 97 2.27 -21.81 31.43
N ILE A 98 3.24 -22.68 31.17
CA ILE A 98 3.00 -24.03 30.69
C ILE A 98 2.20 -24.74 31.78
N ARG A 99 0.92 -25.03 31.53
CA ARG A 99 0.13 -25.89 32.41
C ARG A 99 0.61 -27.32 32.19
N THR A 100 1.41 -27.84 33.12
CA THR A 100 1.61 -29.28 33.25
C THR A 100 0.29 -29.90 33.66
N VAL A 101 -0.34 -30.65 32.76
CA VAL A 101 -1.40 -31.59 33.11
C VAL A 101 -0.75 -32.72 33.90
N SER A 102 -1.21 -32.91 35.15
CA SER A 102 -0.85 -34.06 36.00
C SER A 102 -1.87 -35.18 35.82
#